data_AF-A0A7S6RH64-F1
#
_entry.id   AF-A0A7S6RH64-F1
#
_cell.length_a   1.000
_cell.length_b   1.000
_cell.length_c   1.000
_cell.angle_alpha   90.00
_cell.angle_beta   90.00
_cell.angle_gamma   90.00
#
_symmetry.space_group_name_H-M   'P 1'
#
loop_
_entity.id
_entity.type
_entity.pdbx_description
1 polymer ?
#
loop_
_entity_poly.entity_id
_entity_poly.type
_entity_poly.pdbx_seq_one_letter_code
_entity_poly.pdbx_strand_id
1 'polypeptide(L)'
;MNLAVIKFSSEDCGICHKMSFYDQKVAEELGLQFIDVKMQDTASYRKYRKVLLSQYPDKSQMGWPTYIICDSPEAEFQIIGEVKGGHPKGEFRIRLQEVLNSIDS
;
A
#
# COMPACT_ATOMS: atom_id res chain seq x y z
N MET A 1 11.12 10.39 9.25
CA MET A 1 10.48 9.42 8.34
C MET A 1 9.20 10.03 7.84
N ASN A 2 8.97 10.00 6.53
CA ASN A 2 7.69 10.35 5.91
C ASN A 2 7.08 9.06 5.37
N LEU A 3 6.43 8.31 6.27
CA LEU A 3 5.89 6.99 5.96
C LEU A 3 4.62 7.13 5.11
N ALA A 4 4.57 6.33 4.06
CA ALA A 4 3.41 6.21 3.20
C ALA A 4 3.02 4.76 3.02
N VAL A 5 1.72 4.51 2.86
CA VAL A 5 1.17 3.25 2.38
C VAL A 5 0.62 3.47 0.98
N ILE A 6 1.18 2.75 0.02
CA ILE A 6 0.79 2.81 -1.38
C ILE A 6 -0.08 1.59 -1.67
N LYS A 7 -1.37 1.82 -1.92
CA LYS A 7 -2.31 0.78 -2.33
C LYS A 7 -2.31 0.65 -3.85
N PHE A 8 -1.82 -0.47 -4.36
CA PHE A 8 -1.98 -0.87 -5.74
C PHE A 8 -3.26 -1.70 -5.90
N SER A 9 -4.16 -1.23 -6.76
CA SER A 9 -5.43 -1.89 -7.03
C SER A 9 -5.79 -1.88 -8.53
N SER A 10 -6.63 -2.82 -8.94
CA SER A 10 -7.24 -2.85 -10.28
C SER A 10 -8.68 -2.34 -10.21
N GLU A 11 -9.15 -1.62 -11.23
CA GLU A 11 -10.56 -1.21 -11.36
C GLU A 11 -11.52 -2.41 -11.40
N ASP A 12 -11.05 -3.58 -11.87
CA ASP A 12 -11.84 -4.81 -11.90
C ASP A 12 -11.95 -5.50 -10.53
N CYS A 13 -11.34 -4.94 -9.49
CA CYS A 13 -11.37 -5.49 -8.13
C CYS A 13 -12.51 -4.86 -7.31
N GLY A 14 -13.69 -5.48 -7.32
CA GLY A 14 -14.85 -5.01 -6.56
C GLY A 14 -14.63 -4.91 -5.04
N ILE A 15 -13.68 -5.65 -4.48
CA ILE A 15 -13.27 -5.58 -3.06
C ILE A 15 -12.43 -4.33 -2.79
N CYS A 16 -11.59 -3.92 -3.75
CA CYS A 16 -10.68 -2.79 -3.61
C CYS A 16 -11.42 -1.44 -3.47
N HIS A 17 -12.58 -1.30 -4.13
CA HIS A 17 -13.42 -0.12 -4.01
C HIS A 17 -14.15 -0.01 -2.66
N LYS A 18 -14.64 -1.13 -2.13
CA LYS A 18 -15.40 -1.14 -0.86
C LYS A 18 -14.52 -0.86 0.35
N MET A 19 -13.24 -1.25 0.29
CA MET A 19 -12.31 -1.13 1.43
C MET A 19 -11.50 0.17 1.42
N SER A 20 -11.37 0.85 0.28
CA SER A 20 -10.48 2.01 0.14
C SER A 20 -10.70 3.12 1.18
N PHE A 21 -11.95 3.46 1.49
CA PHE A 21 -12.25 4.52 2.47
C PHE A 21 -11.84 4.12 3.89
N TYR A 22 -12.02 2.84 4.23
CA TYR A 22 -11.63 2.33 5.53
C TYR A 22 -10.11 2.24 5.65
N ASP A 23 -9.42 1.74 4.62
CA ASP A 23 -7.97 1.59 4.60
C ASP A 23 -7.27 2.95 4.67
N GLN A 24 -7.79 3.94 3.93
CA GLN A 24 -7.32 5.33 4.00
C GLN A 24 -7.43 5.86 5.42
N LYS A 25 -8.61 5.75 6.03
CA LYS A 25 -8.83 6.23 7.40
C LYS A 25 -7.87 5.57 8.39
N VAL A 26 -7.68 4.26 8.30
CA VAL A 26 -6.75 3.52 9.17
C VAL A 26 -5.30 4.00 8.98
N ALA A 27 -4.86 4.19 7.73
CA ALA A 27 -3.51 4.66 7.43
C ALA A 27 -3.27 6.06 8.01
N GLU A 28 -4.21 6.98 7.81
CA GLU A 28 -4.14 8.35 8.33
C GLU A 28 -4.15 8.38 9.88
N GLU A 29 -4.97 7.54 10.51
CA GLU A 29 -5.00 7.39 11.98
C GLU A 29 -3.69 6.86 12.56
N LEU A 30 -2.94 6.07 11.79
CA LEU A 30 -1.61 5.58 12.14
C LEU A 30 -0.47 6.54 11.73
N GLY A 31 -0.80 7.70 11.18
CA GLY A 31 0.17 8.73 10.80
C GLY A 31 0.87 8.49 9.45
N LEU A 32 0.34 7.62 8.60
CA LEU A 32 0.86 7.36 7.26
C LEU A 32 0.13 8.20 6.21
N GLN A 33 0.87 8.64 5.20
CA GLN A 33 0.28 9.14 3.96
C GLN A 33 -0.36 7.97 3.19
N PHE A 34 -1.65 8.08 2.86
CA PHE A 34 -2.32 7.09 2.01
C PHE A 34 -2.22 7.49 0.53
N ILE A 35 -1.72 6.59 -0.31
CA ILE A 35 -1.57 6.81 -1.76
C ILE A 35 -2.33 5.70 -2.50
N ASP A 36 -3.46 6.05 -3.13
CA ASP A 36 -4.23 5.13 -3.96
C ASP A 36 -3.72 5.12 -5.40
N VAL A 37 -3.20 3.98 -5.84
CA VAL A 37 -2.71 3.77 -7.20
C VAL A 37 -3.56 2.73 -7.90
N LYS A 38 -4.43 3.19 -8.80
CA LYS A 38 -5.11 2.32 -9.75
C LYS A 38 -4.17 1.97 -10.89
N MET A 39 -4.06 0.69 -11.23
CA MET A 39 -3.17 0.23 -12.31
C MET A 39 -3.57 0.80 -13.68
N GLN A 40 -4.85 1.11 -13.87
CA GLN A 40 -5.43 1.75 -15.05
C GLN A 40 -5.11 3.25 -15.12
N ASP A 41 -4.89 3.93 -13.98
CA ASP A 41 -4.44 5.31 -13.96
C ASP A 41 -2.94 5.40 -14.27
N THR A 42 -2.64 5.59 -15.55
CA THR A 42 -1.28 5.63 -16.04
C THR A 42 -0.41 6.73 -15.41
N ALA A 43 -0.98 7.84 -14.95
CA ALA A 43 -0.21 8.93 -14.35
C ALA A 43 0.29 8.53 -12.96
N SER A 44 -0.63 8.12 -12.08
CA SER A 44 -0.30 7.65 -10.72
C SER A 44 0.54 6.38 -10.76
N TYR A 45 0.20 5.43 -11.64
CA TYR A 45 0.99 4.21 -11.82
C TYR A 45 2.42 4.53 -12.25
N ARG A 46 2.63 5.41 -13.22
CA ARG A 46 4.00 5.77 -13.65
C ARG A 46 4.82 6.38 -12.53
N LYS A 47 4.21 7.18 -11.65
CA LYS A 47 4.88 7.80 -10.50
C LYS A 47 5.38 6.76 -9.50
N TYR A 48 4.55 5.77 -9.17
CA TYR A 48 4.85 4.82 -8.08
C TYR A 48 5.25 3.41 -8.52
N ARG A 49 5.22 3.09 -9.82
CA ARG A 49 5.58 1.75 -10.34
C ARG A 49 6.97 1.29 -9.91
N LYS A 50 7.91 2.22 -9.70
CA LYS A 50 9.27 1.90 -9.23
C LYS A 50 9.25 1.17 -7.88
N VAL A 51 8.36 1.60 -6.98
CA VAL A 51 8.16 0.98 -5.67
C VAL A 51 7.59 -0.43 -5.86
N LEU A 52 6.52 -0.55 -6.65
CA LEU A 52 5.90 -1.84 -6.93
C LEU A 52 6.87 -2.85 -7.55
N LEU A 53 7.62 -2.43 -8.57
CA LEU A 53 8.52 -3.32 -9.32
C LEU A 53 9.79 -3.68 -8.55
N SER A 54 10.18 -2.88 -7.54
CA SER A 54 11.29 -3.26 -6.65
C SER A 54 10.94 -4.46 -5.78
N GLN A 55 9.67 -4.60 -5.39
CA GLN A 55 9.15 -5.75 -4.65
C GLN A 55 8.68 -6.87 -5.58
N TYR A 56 8.12 -6.52 -6.74
CA TYR A 56 7.54 -7.45 -7.72
C TYR A 56 8.03 -7.16 -9.14
N PRO A 57 9.28 -7.56 -9.49
CA PRO A 57 9.84 -7.29 -10.82
C PRO A 57 9.00 -7.84 -11.97
N ASP A 58 8.36 -8.99 -11.76
CA ASP A 58 7.55 -9.71 -12.75
C ASP A 58 6.04 -9.70 -12.44
N LYS A 59 5.62 -9.08 -11.33
CA LYS A 59 4.23 -9.00 -10.83
C LYS A 59 3.57 -10.36 -10.54
N SER A 60 4.30 -11.46 -10.53
CA SER A 60 3.71 -12.82 -10.48
C SER A 60 3.15 -13.21 -9.10
N GLN A 61 3.58 -12.53 -8.03
CA GLN A 61 3.18 -12.81 -6.65
C GLN A 61 2.32 -11.71 -6.00
N MET A 62 1.76 -10.82 -6.82
CA MET A 62 0.89 -9.76 -6.32
C MET A 62 -0.46 -10.33 -5.84
N GLY A 63 -0.83 -9.99 -4.61
CA GLY A 63 -2.19 -10.23 -4.08
C GLY A 63 -2.98 -8.92 -4.06
N TRP A 64 -4.17 -8.89 -4.65
CA TRP A 64 -4.97 -7.66 -4.78
C TRP A 64 -5.96 -7.46 -3.63
N PRO A 65 -6.11 -6.24 -3.10
CA PRO A 65 -5.20 -5.10 -3.24
C PRO A 65 -3.83 -5.37 -2.58
N THR A 66 -2.76 -4.80 -3.14
CA THR A 66 -1.40 -4.85 -2.56
C THR A 66 -1.09 -3.52 -1.92
N TYR A 67 -0.70 -3.50 -0.64
CA TYR A 67 -0.27 -2.30 0.07
C TYR A 67 1.22 -2.40 0.33
N ILE A 68 2.00 -1.42 -0.12
CA ILE A 68 3.43 -1.32 0.17
C ILE A 68 3.65 -0.15 1.11
N ILE A 69 4.30 -0.40 2.24
CA ILE A 69 4.68 0.63 3.21
C ILE A 69 6.12 1.03 2.90
N CYS A 70 6.36 2.32 2.73
CA CYS A 70 7.70 2.84 2.46
C CYS A 70 7.92 4.22 3.09
N ASP A 71 9.18 4.55 3.38
CA ASP A 71 9.60 5.92 3.65
C ASP A 71 9.89 6.63 2.32
N SER A 72 9.51 7.90 2.22
CA SER A 72 9.88 8.80 1.13
C SER A 72 9.48 8.28 -0.26
N PRO A 73 8.19 7.98 -0.52
CA PRO A 73 7.72 7.32 -1.73
C PRO A 73 8.04 8.06 -3.05
N GLU A 74 8.27 9.38 -2.97
CA GLU A 74 8.55 10.22 -4.13
C GLU A 74 10.05 10.41 -4.42
N ALA A 75 10.93 10.12 -3.46
CA ALA A 75 12.38 10.33 -3.54
C ALA A 75 13.13 8.99 -3.65
N GLU A 76 14.24 8.84 -2.90
CA GLU A 76 14.87 7.55 -2.62
C GLU A 76 14.02 6.82 -1.58
N PHE A 77 13.15 5.94 -2.08
CA PHE A 77 12.20 5.24 -1.23
C PHE A 77 12.90 4.05 -0.54
N GLN A 78 12.50 3.79 0.70
CA GLN A 78 12.88 2.57 1.43
C GLN A 78 11.62 1.77 1.74
N ILE A 79 11.52 0.55 1.24
CA ILE A 79 10.41 -0.34 1.60
C ILE A 79 10.59 -0.81 3.03
N ILE A 80 9.54 -0.62 3.83
CA ILE A 80 9.45 -1.06 5.22
C ILE A 80 8.74 -2.42 5.30
N GLY A 81 7.70 -2.62 4.49
CA GLY A 81 6.96 -3.87 4.46
C GLY A 81 5.76 -3.82 3.53
N GLU A 82 4.92 -4.83 3.62
CA GLU A 82 3.74 -4.97 2.77
C GLU A 82 2.56 -5.62 3.50
N VAL A 83 1.35 -5.31 3.03
CA VAL A 83 0.11 -5.98 3.40
C VAL A 83 -0.57 -6.43 2.10
N LYS A 84 -1.06 -7.68 2.05
CA LYS A 84 -1.63 -8.29 0.83
C LYS A 84 -3.07 -8.72 1.03
N GLY A 85 -3.90 -8.39 0.05
CA GLY A 85 -5.26 -8.89 -0.07
C GLY A 85 -6.29 -8.01 0.62
N GLY A 86 -7.56 -8.35 0.38
CA GLY A 86 -8.69 -7.75 1.08
C GLY A 86 -8.84 -8.42 2.44
N HIS A 87 -8.74 -7.65 3.52
CA HIS A 87 -8.92 -8.15 4.87
C HIS A 87 -10.33 -7.84 5.40
N PRO A 88 -10.91 -8.70 6.26
CA PRO A 88 -12.01 -8.33 7.13
C PRO A 88 -11.75 -7.00 7.84
N LYS A 89 -12.82 -6.26 8.15
CA LYS A 89 -12.75 -4.97 8.85
C LYS A 89 -11.97 -5.13 10.15
N GLY A 90 -10.94 -4.30 10.35
CA GLY A 90 -10.07 -4.32 11.54
C GLY A 90 -8.73 -5.03 11.32
N GLU A 91 -8.66 -6.06 10.47
CA GLU A 91 -7.42 -6.82 10.29
C GLU A 91 -6.36 -6.04 9.50
N PHE A 92 -6.78 -5.16 8.57
CA PHE A 92 -5.85 -4.24 7.89
C PHE A 92 -5.06 -3.39 8.88
N ARG A 93 -5.71 -2.86 9.93
CA ARG A 93 -5.05 -2.06 10.97
C ARG A 93 -4.00 -2.89 11.72
N ILE A 94 -4.35 -4.12 12.11
CA ILE A 94 -3.45 -4.99 12.87
C ILE A 94 -2.19 -5.26 12.05
N ARG A 95 -2.34 -5.68 10.80
CA ARG A 95 -1.20 -5.98 9.91
C ARG A 95 -0.36 -4.74 9.61
N LEU A 96 -0.98 -3.59 9.39
CA LEU A 96 -0.25 -2.35 9.17
C LEU A 96 0.55 -1.96 10.42
N GLN A 97 -0.03 -2.10 11.61
CA GLN A 97 0.67 -1.84 12.87
C GLN A 97 1.82 -2.83 13.11
N GLU A 98 1.66 -4.11 12.76
CA GLU A 98 2.73 -5.10 12.86
C GLU A 98 3.95 -4.70 12.02
N VAL A 99 3.73 -4.20 10.80
CA VAL A 99 4.80 -3.67 9.95
C VAL A 99 5.47 -2.46 10.61
N LEU A 100 4.70 -1.52 11.15
CA LEU A 100 5.24 -0.34 11.82
C LEU A 100 6.01 -0.69 13.10
N ASN A 101 5.55 -1.66 13.88
CA ASN A 101 6.26 -2.04 15.10
C ASN A 101 7.63 -2.67 14.79
N SER A 102 7.83 -3.21 13.59
CA SER A 102 9.10 -3.84 13.19
C SER A 102 10.23 -2.84 12.93
N ILE A 103 9.93 -1.53 12.77
CA ILE A 103 10.94 -0.48 12.61
C ILE A 103 11.29 0.24 13.91
N ASP A 104 10.46 0.13 14.94
CA ASP A 104 10.67 0.75 16.26
C ASP A 104 11.37 -0.21 17.27
N SER A 105 11.69 -1.44 16.85
CA SER A 105 12.23 -2.52 17.70
C SER A 105 13.74 -2.69 17.58
#